data_AF-A0A452ZRZ4-F1
#
_entry.id   AF-A0A452ZRZ4-F1
#
_cell.length_a   1.000
_cell.length_b   1.000
_cell.length_c   1.000
_cell.angle_alpha   90.00
_cell.angle_beta   90.00
_cell.angle_gamma   90.00
#
_symmetry.space_group_name_H-M   'P 1'
#
loop_
_entity.id
_entity.type
_entity.pdbx_description
1 polymer ?
#
loop_
_entity_poly.entity_id
_entity_poly.type
_entity_poly.pdbx_seq_one_letter_code
_entity_poly.pdbx_strand_id
1 'polypeptide(L)'
;MIDAIAEAEGISVSTKQFKSMVGKGLIGDVPVMLAKPQTFMNASGESVGQLVSYFKIPLNQVVLIYDDLDLPFAKLRLLPKGGHGGHNGMRSVIHHLKQSRDFPRLRVGIGRPTGMMGAIGFVLRAFSKEEQEVLDSTFLRGLQAVRIMLLEGFNKSATFVNTPAPQPPENVEEMKIT
;
A
#
# COMPACT_ATOMS: atom_id res chain seq x y z
N MET A 1 1.80 -2.90 -6.24
CA MET A 1 1.17 -1.58 -5.94
C MET A 1 1.97 -0.38 -6.44
N ILE A 2 3.19 -0.08 -5.94
CA ILE A 2 3.94 1.11 -6.43
C ILE A 2 4.14 1.08 -7.94
N ASP A 3 4.45 -0.10 -8.50
CA ASP A 3 4.59 -0.27 -9.96
C ASP A 3 3.27 -0.02 -10.70
N ALA A 4 2.14 -0.52 -10.18
CA ALA A 4 0.82 -0.25 -10.76
C ALA A 4 0.45 1.24 -10.75
N ILE A 5 0.81 1.97 -9.68
CA ILE A 5 0.62 3.43 -9.62
C ILE A 5 1.53 4.12 -10.63
N ALA A 6 2.81 3.74 -10.67
CA ALA A 6 3.79 4.31 -11.58
C ALA A 6 3.37 4.15 -13.04
N GLU A 7 2.92 2.96 -13.43
CA GLU A 7 2.43 2.66 -14.77
C GLU A 7 1.18 3.47 -15.14
N ALA A 8 0.16 3.47 -14.28
CA ALA A 8 -1.10 4.15 -14.56
C ALA A 8 -0.99 5.68 -14.59
N GLU A 9 0.00 6.25 -13.91
CA GLU A 9 0.25 7.70 -13.85
C GLU A 9 1.40 8.14 -14.78
N GLY A 10 2.02 7.21 -15.52
CA GLY A 10 3.15 7.51 -16.41
C GLY A 10 4.41 7.99 -15.68
N ILE A 11 4.61 7.58 -14.42
CA ILE A 11 5.75 7.99 -13.59
C ILE A 11 6.88 6.97 -13.70
N SER A 12 8.02 7.36 -14.27
CA SER A 12 9.20 6.50 -14.33
C SER A 12 9.91 6.40 -12.97
N VAL A 13 9.92 5.21 -12.37
CA VAL A 13 10.62 4.91 -11.10
C VAL A 13 12.01 4.31 -11.38
N SER A 14 12.91 5.14 -11.89
CA SER A 14 14.22 4.71 -12.42
C SER A 14 15.43 5.30 -11.69
N THR A 15 15.25 6.36 -10.90
CA THR A 15 16.37 7.05 -10.24
C THR A 15 16.78 6.31 -8.97
N LYS A 16 18.06 5.93 -8.86
CA LYS A 16 18.62 5.36 -7.62
C LYS A 16 19.03 6.49 -6.68
N GLN A 17 18.34 6.62 -5.55
CA GLN A 17 18.68 7.60 -4.51
C GLN A 17 18.33 7.05 -3.13
N PHE A 18 19.15 7.34 -2.11
CA PHE A 18 18.88 6.95 -0.71
C PHE A 18 18.48 5.48 -0.53
N LYS A 19 19.24 4.57 -1.17
CA LYS A 19 18.96 3.12 -1.17
C LYS A 19 17.53 2.77 -1.65
N SER A 20 16.97 3.55 -2.57
CA SER A 20 15.66 3.30 -3.19
C SER A 20 15.69 3.56 -4.69
N MET A 21 14.75 2.94 -5.40
CA MET A 21 14.32 3.38 -6.73
C MET A 21 13.23 4.44 -6.55
N VAL A 22 13.41 5.60 -7.16
CA VAL A 22 12.55 6.77 -7.01
C VAL A 22 12.04 7.22 -8.37
N GLY A 23 10.76 7.60 -8.41
CA GLY A 23 10.13 8.32 -9.51
C GLY A 23 9.42 9.56 -8.98
N LYS A 24 9.47 10.65 -9.73
CA LYS A 24 8.75 11.89 -9.41
C LYS A 24 7.81 12.20 -10.55
N GLY A 25 6.60 12.66 -10.22
CA GLY A 25 5.60 12.98 -11.21
C GLY A 25 4.41 13.70 -10.59
N LEU A 26 3.30 13.69 -11.31
CA LEU A 26 2.03 14.28 -10.87
C LEU A 26 0.97 13.17 -10.82
N ILE A 27 0.07 13.25 -9.85
CA ILE A 27 -1.21 12.54 -9.87
C ILE A 27 -2.27 13.63 -9.84
N GLY A 28 -2.99 13.81 -10.94
CA GLY A 28 -3.73 15.04 -11.19
C GLY A 28 -2.78 16.23 -11.26
N ASP A 29 -2.97 17.22 -10.40
CA ASP A 29 -2.12 18.41 -10.23
C ASP A 29 -1.20 18.32 -9.00
N VAL A 30 -1.22 17.20 -8.26
CA VAL A 30 -0.46 17.03 -7.02
C VAL A 30 0.91 16.41 -7.30
N PRO A 31 2.02 17.06 -6.93
CA PRO A 31 3.36 16.48 -7.07
C PRO A 31 3.57 15.32 -6.09
N VAL A 32 4.04 14.20 -6.62
CA VAL A 32 4.29 12.97 -5.85
C VAL A 32 5.70 12.45 -6.07
N MET A 33 6.20 11.75 -5.06
CA MET A 33 7.40 10.93 -5.13
C MET A 33 7.04 9.50 -4.81
N LEU A 34 7.23 8.60 -5.77
CA LEU A 34 7.12 7.16 -5.58
C LEU A 34 8.50 6.62 -5.20
N ALA A 35 8.59 5.84 -4.13
CA ALA A 35 9.85 5.26 -3.67
C ALA A 35 9.68 3.77 -3.38
N LYS A 36 10.64 2.98 -3.87
CA LYS A 36 10.78 1.55 -3.58
C LYS A 36 12.15 1.31 -2.92
N PRO A 37 12.23 1.20 -1.58
CA PRO A 37 13.46 0.83 -0.90
C PRO A 37 14.09 -0.42 -1.53
N GLN A 38 15.40 -0.40 -1.72
CA GLN A 38 16.23 -1.48 -2.28
C GLN A 38 17.09 -2.14 -1.18
N THR A 39 16.73 -1.93 0.08
CA THR A 39 17.31 -2.60 1.24
C THR A 39 16.60 -3.93 1.50
N PHE A 40 17.13 -4.75 2.40
CA PHE A 40 16.31 -5.80 3.02
C PHE A 40 15.11 -5.19 3.77
N MET A 41 14.05 -5.97 3.92
CA MET A 41 12.79 -5.52 4.52
C MET A 41 12.98 -5.01 5.96
N ASN A 42 13.85 -5.63 6.76
CA ASN A 42 14.16 -5.16 8.12
C ASN A 42 14.97 -3.85 8.17
N ALA A 43 15.48 -3.38 7.03
CA ALA A 43 16.28 -2.16 6.89
C ALA A 43 15.57 -1.06 6.07
N SER A 44 14.29 -1.24 5.70
CA SER A 44 13.53 -0.27 4.87
C SER A 44 13.51 1.14 5.45
N GLY A 45 13.58 1.28 6.78
CA GLY A 45 13.62 2.57 7.45
C GLY A 45 14.87 3.40 7.14
N GLU A 46 16.00 2.76 6.83
CA GLU A 46 17.22 3.49 6.44
C GLU A 46 16.99 4.33 5.18
N SER A 47 16.27 3.76 4.22
CA SER A 47 15.92 4.44 2.98
C SER A 47 14.84 5.51 3.20
N VAL A 48 13.74 5.14 3.85
CA VAL A 48 12.61 6.05 4.08
C VAL A 48 13.02 7.25 4.94
N GLY A 49 13.79 7.02 6.02
CA GLY A 49 14.27 8.09 6.89
C GLY A 49 15.19 9.09 6.17
N GLN A 50 16.06 8.62 5.27
CA GLN A 50 16.89 9.49 4.44
C GLN A 50 16.06 10.32 3.46
N LEU A 51 15.08 9.72 2.77
CA LEU A 51 14.17 10.44 1.88
C LEU A 51 13.41 11.54 2.62
N VAL A 52 12.78 11.20 3.75
CA VAL A 52 11.99 12.13 4.56
C VAL A 52 12.84 13.29 5.08
N SER A 53 14.03 13.01 5.62
CA SER A 53 14.90 14.04 6.19
C SER A 53 15.51 14.94 5.12
N TYR A 54 15.98 14.38 4.00
CA TYR A 54 16.62 15.14 2.92
C TYR A 54 15.63 16.07 2.22
N PHE A 55 14.46 15.55 1.86
CA PHE A 55 13.40 16.33 1.18
C PHE A 55 12.51 17.10 2.15
N LYS A 56 12.74 16.99 3.48
CA LYS A 56 11.96 17.65 4.54
C LYS A 56 10.46 17.37 4.43
N ILE A 57 10.10 16.13 4.11
CA ILE A 57 8.71 15.70 3.89
C ILE A 57 8.00 15.60 5.25
N PRO A 58 6.90 16.34 5.47
CA PRO A 58 6.05 16.15 6.64
C PRO A 58 5.49 14.72 6.71
N LEU A 59 5.44 14.11 7.91
CA LEU A 59 5.02 12.70 8.05
C LEU A 59 3.56 12.46 7.65
N ASN A 60 2.69 13.47 7.76
CA ASN A 60 1.31 13.39 7.26
C ASN A 60 1.21 13.37 5.72
N GLN A 61 2.31 13.62 5.00
CA GLN A 61 2.45 13.48 3.55
C GLN A 61 3.20 12.20 3.15
N VAL A 62 3.56 11.35 4.13
CA VAL A 62 4.20 10.05 3.88
C VAL A 62 3.16 8.95 3.99
N VAL A 63 2.91 8.22 2.91
CA VAL A 63 2.02 7.05 2.91
C VAL A 63 2.86 5.79 2.70
N LEU A 64 2.83 4.87 3.67
CA LEU A 64 3.46 3.56 3.49
C LEU A 64 2.47 2.53 2.95
N ILE A 65 2.91 1.74 1.97
CA ILE A 65 2.14 0.64 1.40
C ILE A 65 2.89 -0.66 1.66
N TYR A 66 2.25 -1.63 2.31
CA TYR A 66 2.88 -2.89 2.69
C TYR A 66 1.85 -4.02 2.82
N ASP A 67 2.33 -5.27 2.74
CA ASP A 67 1.55 -6.48 2.89
C ASP A 67 1.17 -6.75 4.35
N ASP A 68 0.03 -7.38 4.57
CA ASP A 68 -0.47 -7.62 5.91
C ASP A 68 -1.12 -9.00 6.08
N LEU A 69 -0.55 -9.79 6.99
CA LEU A 69 -1.00 -11.14 7.30
C LEU A 69 -2.35 -11.16 8.04
N ASP A 70 -2.69 -10.09 8.76
CA ASP A 70 -3.90 -10.04 9.57
C ASP A 70 -5.12 -9.56 8.78
N LEU A 71 -4.91 -9.11 7.55
CA LEU A 71 -5.98 -8.78 6.62
C LEU A 71 -6.27 -9.97 5.70
N PRO A 72 -7.56 -10.30 5.46
CA PRO A 72 -7.93 -11.25 4.43
C PRO A 72 -7.26 -10.94 3.09
N PHE A 73 -6.96 -11.99 2.31
CA PHE A 73 -6.36 -11.84 0.99
C PHE A 73 -7.12 -10.82 0.14
N ALA A 74 -6.39 -9.98 -0.59
CA ALA A 74 -6.91 -8.90 -1.44
C ALA A 74 -7.68 -7.79 -0.71
N LYS A 75 -7.80 -7.82 0.62
CA LYS A 75 -8.45 -6.75 1.38
C LYS A 75 -7.50 -5.58 1.61
N LEU A 76 -7.89 -4.40 1.14
CA LEU A 76 -7.19 -3.16 1.46
C LEU A 76 -7.69 -2.56 2.77
N ARG A 77 -6.80 -1.91 3.52
CA ARG A 77 -7.17 -1.08 4.67
C ARG A 77 -6.29 0.16 4.78
N LEU A 78 -6.90 1.33 4.80
CA LEU A 78 -6.21 2.60 4.99
C LEU A 78 -6.37 3.09 6.44
N LEU A 79 -5.24 3.37 7.10
CA LEU A 79 -5.20 3.85 8.48
C LEU A 79 -4.34 5.12 8.60
N PRO A 80 -4.74 6.11 9.42
CA PRO A 80 -3.99 7.37 9.54
C PRO A 80 -2.71 7.23 10.37
N LYS A 81 -2.66 6.22 11.24
CA LYS A 81 -1.54 5.91 12.15
C LYS A 81 -1.63 4.47 12.64
N GLY A 82 -0.59 4.00 13.33
CA GLY A 82 -0.58 2.66 13.94
C GLY A 82 0.79 2.12 14.31
N GLY A 83 0.82 0.95 14.94
CA GLY A 83 2.06 0.20 15.18
C GLY A 83 2.57 -0.53 13.94
N HIS A 84 3.60 -1.35 14.12
CA HIS A 84 4.15 -2.18 13.04
C HIS A 84 3.44 -3.53 12.85
N GLY A 85 2.59 -3.98 13.78
CA GLY A 85 1.81 -5.22 13.63
C GLY A 85 2.66 -6.45 13.31
N GLY A 86 3.84 -6.59 13.94
CA GLY A 86 4.81 -7.65 13.61
C GLY A 86 5.61 -7.47 12.30
N HIS A 87 5.22 -6.56 11.40
CA HIS A 87 5.89 -6.35 10.12
C HIS A 87 7.27 -5.67 10.27
N ASN A 88 8.33 -6.32 9.76
CA ASN A 88 9.73 -5.88 9.95
C ASN A 88 10.05 -4.54 9.25
N GLY A 89 9.53 -4.30 8.05
CA GLY A 89 9.68 -3.01 7.35
C GLY A 89 9.08 -1.85 8.11
N MET A 90 7.81 -1.96 8.50
CA MET A 90 7.16 -1.00 9.40
C MET A 90 7.93 -0.76 10.70
N ARG A 91 8.47 -1.80 11.35
CA ARG A 91 9.30 -1.64 12.55
C ARG A 91 10.55 -0.80 12.25
N SER A 92 11.22 -1.10 11.15
CA SER A 92 12.40 -0.36 10.67
C SER A 92 12.09 1.11 10.39
N VAL A 93 10.98 1.38 9.69
CA VAL A 93 10.55 2.73 9.34
C VAL A 93 10.19 3.55 10.58
N ILE A 94 9.39 2.99 11.50
CA ILE A 94 9.06 3.66 12.78
C ILE A 94 10.33 4.03 13.55
N HIS A 95 11.32 3.13 13.60
CA HIS A 95 12.60 3.40 14.25
C HIS A 95 13.32 4.60 13.64
N HIS A 96 13.45 4.63 12.30
CA HIS A 96 14.14 5.70 11.58
C HIS A 96 13.36 7.03 11.51
N LEU A 97 12.05 6.99 11.77
CA LEU A 97 11.20 8.17 11.92
C LEU A 97 11.04 8.59 13.39
N LYS A 98 12.08 8.37 14.22
CA LYS A 98 12.16 8.79 15.63
C LYS A 98 11.01 8.24 16.49
N GLN A 99 10.67 6.97 16.30
CA GLN A 99 9.54 6.30 16.96
C GLN A 99 8.15 6.84 16.59
N SER A 100 8.06 7.75 15.62
CA SER A 100 6.78 8.26 15.16
C SER A 100 5.94 7.14 14.57
N ARG A 101 4.65 7.18 14.88
CA ARG A 101 3.61 6.30 14.33
C ARG A 101 2.57 7.08 13.57
N ASP A 102 2.73 8.39 13.46
CA ASP A 102 1.73 9.34 12.96
C ASP A 102 1.95 9.64 11.48
N PHE A 103 1.78 8.60 10.68
CA PHE A 103 1.80 8.68 9.21
C PHE A 103 0.80 7.68 8.61
N PRO A 104 0.10 8.05 7.52
CA PRO A 104 -0.82 7.17 6.82
C PRO A 104 -0.20 5.86 6.34
N ARG A 105 -1.02 4.81 6.27
CA ARG A 105 -0.62 3.53 5.70
C ARG A 105 -1.75 2.79 5.00
N LEU A 106 -1.46 2.32 3.79
CA LEU A 106 -2.32 1.44 3.02
C LEU A 106 -1.81 0.01 3.18
N ARG A 107 -2.55 -0.79 3.94
CA ARG A 107 -2.27 -2.21 4.17
C ARG A 107 -2.91 -3.03 3.05
N VAL A 108 -2.17 -3.99 2.51
CA VAL A 108 -2.63 -4.92 1.48
C VAL A 108 -2.71 -6.32 2.07
N GLY A 109 -3.91 -6.85 2.22
CA GLY A 109 -4.09 -8.16 2.83
C GLY A 109 -3.57 -9.29 1.97
N ILE A 110 -2.73 -10.12 2.58
CA ILE A 110 -2.21 -11.35 1.98
C ILE A 110 -2.74 -12.60 2.67
N GLY A 111 -3.55 -12.44 3.73
CA GLY A 111 -4.06 -13.53 4.54
C GLY A 111 -2.98 -14.18 5.40
N ARG A 112 -3.35 -15.24 6.11
CA ARG A 112 -2.42 -16.05 6.91
C ARG A 112 -2.10 -17.36 6.20
N PRO A 113 -0.90 -17.93 6.40
CA PRO A 113 -0.61 -19.26 5.93
C PRO A 113 -1.60 -20.27 6.50
N THR A 114 -2.05 -21.19 5.65
CA THR A 114 -2.81 -22.38 6.05
C THR A 114 -1.86 -23.57 6.23
N GLY A 115 -2.12 -24.41 7.22
CA GLY A 115 -1.32 -25.62 7.46
C GLY A 115 0.02 -25.34 8.16
N MET A 116 1.07 -26.09 7.80
CA MET A 116 2.38 -26.05 8.49
C MET A 116 3.33 -24.95 7.99
N MET A 117 2.95 -24.13 7.01
CA MET A 117 3.81 -23.07 6.49
C MET A 117 3.98 -21.95 7.52
N GLY A 118 5.22 -21.63 7.86
CA GLY A 118 5.52 -20.48 8.73
C GLY A 118 5.30 -19.14 8.02
N ALA A 119 5.06 -18.08 8.79
CA ALA A 119 4.82 -16.73 8.27
C ALA A 119 5.93 -16.23 7.32
N ILE A 120 7.20 -16.51 7.62
CA ILE A 120 8.34 -16.11 6.78
C ILE A 120 8.27 -16.77 5.40
N GLY A 121 8.00 -18.08 5.34
CA GLY A 121 7.86 -18.79 4.07
C GLY A 121 6.67 -18.27 3.27
N PHE A 122 5.57 -17.93 3.96
CA PHE A 122 4.37 -17.42 3.32
C PHE A 122 4.54 -16.03 2.70
N VAL A 123 5.26 -15.11 3.35
CA VAL A 123 5.48 -13.76 2.77
C VAL A 123 6.53 -13.75 1.66
N LEU A 124 7.38 -14.78 1.58
CA LEU A 124 8.45 -14.88 0.58
C LEU A 124 8.06 -15.69 -0.65
N ARG A 125 6.93 -16.42 -0.63
CA ARG A 125 6.48 -17.20 -1.78
C ARG A 125 5.98 -16.27 -2.90
N ALA A 126 6.03 -16.76 -4.13
CA ALA A 126 5.31 -16.13 -5.23
C ALA A 126 3.80 -16.35 -5.08
N PHE A 127 3.00 -15.38 -5.53
CA PHE A 127 1.57 -15.55 -5.71
C PHE A 127 1.28 -16.50 -6.87
N SER A 128 0.20 -17.27 -6.78
CA SER A 128 -0.31 -18.03 -7.92
C SER A 128 -0.85 -17.10 -9.00
N LYS A 129 -1.15 -17.62 -10.19
CA LYS A 129 -1.73 -16.82 -11.27
C LYS A 129 -3.10 -16.26 -10.87
N GLU A 130 -3.92 -17.07 -10.22
CA GLU A 130 -5.26 -16.72 -9.75
C GLU A 130 -5.17 -15.65 -8.65
N GLU A 131 -4.22 -15.78 -7.72
CA GLU A 131 -3.94 -14.76 -6.72
C GLU A 131 -3.49 -13.44 -7.38
N GLN A 132 -2.65 -13.51 -8.41
CA GLN A 132 -2.18 -12.34 -9.14
C GLN A 132 -3.34 -11.61 -9.85
N GLU A 133 -4.25 -12.32 -10.51
CA GLU A 133 -5.43 -11.72 -11.16
C GLU A 133 -6.31 -10.96 -10.15
N VAL A 134 -6.52 -11.52 -8.97
CA VAL A 134 -7.23 -10.83 -7.88
C VAL A 134 -6.44 -9.62 -7.38
N LEU A 135 -5.12 -9.74 -7.22
CA LEU A 135 -4.26 -8.64 -6.79
C LEU A 135 -4.20 -7.51 -7.81
N ASP A 136 -4.28 -7.79 -9.11
CA ASP A 136 -4.30 -6.75 -10.15
C ASP A 136 -5.53 -5.85 -10.00
N SER A 137 -6.71 -6.45 -9.80
CA SER A 137 -7.93 -5.69 -9.49
C SER A 137 -7.82 -4.93 -8.16
N THR A 138 -7.16 -5.53 -7.18
CA THR A 138 -6.89 -4.90 -5.87
C THR A 138 -5.96 -3.69 -6.02
N PHE A 139 -4.96 -3.77 -6.89
CA PHE A 139 -4.03 -2.67 -7.16
C PHE A 139 -4.72 -1.51 -7.87
N LEU A 140 -5.65 -1.77 -8.79
CA LEU A 140 -6.48 -0.73 -9.39
C LEU A 140 -7.34 -0.01 -8.33
N ARG A 141 -7.92 -0.75 -7.39
CA ARG A 141 -8.66 -0.15 -6.27
C ARG A 141 -7.73 0.66 -5.35
N GLY A 142 -6.51 0.16 -5.10
CA GLY A 142 -5.50 0.88 -4.34
C GLY A 142 -5.03 2.17 -5.01
N LEU A 143 -4.87 2.16 -6.33
CA LEU A 143 -4.58 3.35 -7.12
C LEU A 143 -5.70 4.39 -6.98
N GLN A 144 -6.97 3.98 -7.10
CA GLN A 144 -8.09 4.90 -6.89
C GLN A 144 -8.12 5.47 -5.47
N ALA A 145 -7.79 4.65 -4.46
CA ALA A 145 -7.63 5.15 -3.10
C ALA A 145 -6.56 6.23 -2.98
N VAL A 146 -5.42 6.06 -3.65
CA VAL A 146 -4.33 7.06 -3.68
C VAL A 146 -4.80 8.35 -4.37
N ARG A 147 -5.50 8.25 -5.52
CA ARG A 147 -6.08 9.41 -6.21
C ARG A 147 -7.05 10.18 -5.32
N ILE A 148 -8.02 9.50 -4.71
CA ILE A 148 -8.98 10.11 -3.78
C ILE A 148 -8.25 10.75 -2.60
N MET A 149 -7.20 10.10 -2.07
CA MET A 149 -6.46 10.62 -0.93
C MET A 149 -5.77 11.95 -1.25
N LEU A 150 -5.18 12.04 -2.45
CA LEU A 150 -4.44 13.23 -2.90
C LEU A 150 -5.39 14.37 -3.31
N LEU A 151 -6.47 14.06 -4.02
CA LEU A 151 -7.35 15.07 -4.63
C LEU A 151 -8.52 15.47 -3.73
N GLU A 152 -8.97 14.57 -2.86
CA GLU A 152 -10.18 14.78 -2.04
C GLU A 152 -9.93 14.59 -0.53
N GLY A 153 -8.76 14.10 -0.15
CA GLY A 153 -8.32 13.97 1.24
C GLY A 153 -8.47 12.58 1.84
N PHE A 154 -7.74 12.39 2.95
CA PHE A 154 -7.59 11.10 3.62
C PHE A 154 -8.92 10.45 4.05
N ASN A 155 -9.85 11.22 4.62
CA ASN A 155 -11.10 10.65 5.17
C ASN A 155 -11.97 10.03 4.08
N LYS A 156 -12.10 10.68 2.92
CA LYS A 156 -12.85 10.14 1.78
C LYS A 156 -12.20 8.86 1.25
N SER A 157 -10.87 8.87 1.10
CA SER A 157 -10.11 7.68 0.68
C SER A 157 -10.25 6.53 1.67
N ALA A 158 -10.21 6.83 2.97
CA ALA A 158 -10.38 5.83 4.03
C ALA A 158 -11.79 5.23 4.00
N THR A 159 -12.83 6.04 3.83
CA THR A 159 -14.21 5.55 3.64
C THR A 159 -14.32 4.66 2.40
N PHE A 160 -13.77 5.11 1.26
CA PHE A 160 -13.77 4.34 0.01
C PHE A 160 -13.10 2.97 0.20
N VAL A 161 -11.91 2.91 0.81
CA VAL A 161 -11.14 1.67 0.95
C VAL A 161 -11.70 0.74 2.01
N ASN A 162 -12.02 1.29 3.19
CA ASN A 162 -12.35 0.50 4.38
C ASN A 162 -13.79 -0.03 4.38
N THR A 163 -14.67 0.58 3.58
CA THR A 163 -16.00 0.03 3.32
C THR A 163 -15.88 -1.13 2.33
N PRO A 164 -16.52 -2.27 2.57
CA PRO A 164 -16.62 -3.34 1.58
C PRO A 164 -17.15 -2.78 0.26
N ALA A 165 -16.63 -3.25 -0.87
CA ALA A 165 -17.29 -2.99 -2.14
C ALA A 165 -18.73 -3.54 -2.04
N PRO A 166 -19.75 -2.86 -2.61
CA PRO A 166 -21.09 -3.41 -2.67
C PRO A 166 -21.01 -4.82 -3.27
N GLN A 167 -21.57 -5.82 -2.58
CA GLN A 167 -21.73 -7.12 -3.20
C GLN A 167 -22.70 -6.95 -4.37
N PRO A 168 -22.45 -7.56 -5.54
CA PRO A 168 -23.49 -7.68 -6.54
C PRO A 168 -24.71 -8.36 -5.88
N PRO A 169 -25.95 -7.93 -6.19
CA PRO A 169 -27.14 -8.53 -5.60
C PRO A 169 -27.12 -10.05 -5.82
N GLU A 170 -27.35 -10.82 -4.75
CA GLU A 170 -27.25 -12.29 -4.77
C GLU A 170 -28.28 -12.96 -5.69
N ASN A 171 -29.32 -12.24 -6.16
CA ASN A 171 -30.38 -12.79 -7.00
C ASN A 171 -30.61 -11.96 -8.26
N VAL A 172 -30.25 -12.53 -9.42
CA VAL A 172 -30.61 -12.02 -10.76
C VAL A 172 -32.00 -12.54 -11.21
N GLU A 173 -32.71 -13.30 -10.38
CA GLU A 173 -34.00 -13.92 -10.77
C GLU A 173 -35.26 -13.06 -10.55
N GLU A 174 -35.22 -11.95 -9.79
CA GLU A 174 -36.43 -11.13 -9.57
C GLU A 174 -36.59 -9.93 -10.52
N MET A 175 -35.66 -9.67 -11.44
CA MET A 175 -35.82 -8.61 -12.46
C MET A 175 -36.60 -9.04 -13.72
N LYS A 176 -37.29 -10.19 -13.70
CA LYS A 176 -38.13 -10.68 -14.82
C LYS A 176 -39.65 -10.54 -14.62
N ILE A 177 -40.10 -9.81 -13.60
CA ILE A 177 -41.54 -9.56 -13.43
C ILE A 177 -41.78 -8.09 -13.13
N THR A 178 -41.66 -7.22 -14.12
CA THR A 178 -42.55 -6.05 -14.30
C THR A 178 -42.57 -5.65 -15.77
#